data_AF-A0A150P1E0-F1
#
_entry.id   AF-A0A150P1E0-F1
#
_cell.length_a   1.000
_cell.length_b   1.000
_cell.length_c   1.000
_cell.angle_alpha   90.00
_cell.angle_beta   90.00
_cell.angle_gamma   90.00
#
_symmetry.space_group_name_H-M   'P 1'
#
loop_
_entity.id
_entity.type
_entity.pdbx_description
1 polymer ?
#
loop_
_entity_poly.entity_id
_entity_poly.type
_entity_poly.pdbx_seq_one_letter_code
_entity_poly.pdbx_strand_id
1 'polypeptide(L)'
;MRRWLPTRKLVSIAVTTWSLATAGCGSSEEPTSPDEEAVVTVAEARGLAEGSVATVEGVVTVAPGTFNSATGDQGFALQDTTGGIYVSLPDALDLDLDRRVRVTGRLGQTAEQTVLNTEAASVATLDGAGSVAPRDVTTGEVGETIEGLLVRVRGSVTKAVVDEQPYGFEVYIDDGSGEVQVYVHIVEGQPVIDMASLAVDQVIEVTGLAAQYEETYEVAPRRAGDLVVQ
;
A
#
# COMPACT_ATOMS: atom_id res chain seq x y z
N MET A 1 11.67 50.76 -29.69
CA MET A 1 12.15 50.96 -31.07
C MET A 1 11.65 49.83 -31.93
N ARG A 2 10.75 50.13 -32.88
CA ARG A 2 10.23 49.20 -33.87
C ARG A 2 11.34 48.86 -34.87
N ARG A 3 11.47 47.59 -35.26
CA ARG A 3 12.04 47.22 -36.55
C ARG A 3 11.18 46.13 -37.17
N TRP A 4 10.55 46.50 -38.27
CA TRP A 4 9.73 45.69 -39.17
C TRP A 4 10.45 45.63 -40.53
N LEU A 5 10.10 44.60 -41.32
CA LEU A 5 10.30 44.34 -42.76
C LEU A 5 11.42 43.36 -43.16
N PRO A 6 11.30 42.63 -44.30
CA PRO A 6 10.11 42.42 -45.15
C PRO A 6 9.88 40.95 -45.63
N THR A 7 8.66 40.74 -46.11
CA THR A 7 8.19 39.64 -46.97
C THR A 7 8.97 39.53 -48.29
N ARG A 8 9.25 38.32 -48.76
CA ARG A 8 9.58 38.04 -50.19
C ARG A 8 8.60 37.01 -50.77
N LYS A 9 8.29 37.26 -52.04
CA LYS A 9 7.25 36.63 -52.87
C LYS A 9 7.61 35.22 -53.36
N LEU A 10 6.55 34.50 -53.71
CA LEU A 10 6.41 33.16 -54.29
C LEU A 10 7.29 32.84 -55.51
N VAL A 11 7.64 31.57 -55.64
CA VAL A 11 7.85 30.88 -56.93
C VAL A 11 7.09 29.54 -56.87
N SER A 12 6.11 29.39 -57.76
CA SER A 12 5.41 28.13 -58.01
C SER A 12 6.23 27.29 -59.00
N ILE A 13 6.48 26.03 -58.67
CA ILE A 13 6.89 25.01 -59.64
C ILE A 13 5.94 23.82 -59.47
N ALA A 14 5.10 23.60 -60.47
CA ALA A 14 4.33 22.39 -60.63
C ALA A 14 5.27 21.31 -61.20
N VAL A 15 5.46 20.22 -60.45
CA VAL A 15 6.01 18.98 -60.99
C VAL A 15 4.94 17.91 -60.83
N THR A 16 4.35 17.54 -61.96
CA THR A 16 3.52 16.36 -62.11
C THR A 16 4.45 15.15 -62.18
N THR A 17 4.41 14.28 -61.18
CA THR A 17 5.07 12.96 -61.26
C THR A 17 4.06 11.86 -61.00
N TRP A 18 4.10 10.92 -61.94
CA TRP A 18 3.23 9.78 -62.15
C TRP A 18 3.54 8.66 -61.15
N SER A 19 2.52 7.90 -60.78
CA SER A 19 2.52 6.86 -59.75
C SER A 19 3.43 5.65 -60.06
N LEU A 20 4.05 5.09 -59.03
CA LEU A 20 4.24 3.64 -58.91
C LEU A 20 3.60 3.18 -57.60
N ALA A 21 2.51 2.43 -57.72
CA ALA A 21 1.94 1.67 -56.61
C ALA A 21 2.81 0.43 -56.39
N THR A 22 3.63 0.46 -55.33
CA THR A 22 4.19 -0.77 -54.77
C THR A 22 3.14 -1.40 -53.87
N ALA A 23 2.60 -2.54 -54.30
CA ALA A 23 1.93 -3.48 -53.43
C ALA A 23 2.98 -4.06 -52.46
N GLY A 24 3.26 -3.32 -51.37
CA GLY A 24 3.89 -3.89 -50.20
C GLY A 24 2.83 -4.61 -49.39
N CYS A 25 3.07 -5.88 -49.06
CA CYS A 25 2.34 -6.61 -48.03
C CYS A 25 2.26 -5.71 -46.80
N GLY A 26 1.09 -5.10 -46.56
CA GLY A 26 0.76 -4.54 -45.27
C GLY A 26 0.75 -5.72 -44.32
N SER A 27 1.78 -5.83 -43.48
CA SER A 27 1.65 -6.57 -42.25
C SER A 27 0.56 -5.83 -41.48
N SER A 28 -0.62 -6.43 -41.40
CA SER A 28 -1.69 -5.94 -40.55
C SER A 28 -1.21 -6.09 -39.12
N GLU A 29 -0.61 -5.02 -38.57
CA GLU A 29 -0.52 -4.85 -37.14
C GLU A 29 -1.97 -4.66 -36.66
N GLU A 30 -2.53 -5.72 -36.08
CA GLU A 30 -3.75 -5.60 -35.28
C GLU A 30 -3.50 -4.52 -34.22
N PRO A 31 -4.42 -3.56 -34.04
CA PRO A 31 -4.28 -2.58 -32.97
C PRO A 31 -4.31 -3.34 -31.65
N THR A 32 -3.19 -3.37 -30.94
CA THR A 32 -3.14 -3.78 -29.54
C THR A 32 -4.13 -2.90 -28.78
N SER A 33 -5.08 -3.55 -28.11
CA SER A 33 -6.10 -2.86 -27.33
C SER A 33 -5.42 -1.92 -26.34
N PRO A 34 -5.82 -0.63 -26.25
CA PRO A 34 -5.45 0.17 -25.10
C PRO A 34 -6.15 -0.44 -23.87
N ASP A 35 -5.50 -0.41 -22.70
CA ASP A 35 -6.05 -0.82 -21.40
C ASP A 35 -5.88 -2.28 -20.93
N GLU A 36 -4.71 -2.89 -21.18
CA GLU A 36 -4.19 -3.86 -20.19
C GLU A 36 -2.91 -3.27 -19.59
N GLU A 37 -3.08 -2.37 -18.59
CA GLU A 37 -1.95 -1.90 -17.79
C GLU A 37 -1.26 -3.13 -17.16
N ALA A 38 0.04 -3.26 -17.39
CA ALA A 38 0.78 -4.42 -16.92
C ALA A 38 0.77 -4.50 -15.39
N VAL A 39 0.41 -5.67 -14.86
CA VAL A 39 0.52 -5.97 -13.43
C VAL A 39 2.01 -6.08 -13.06
N VAL A 40 2.42 -5.31 -12.05
CA VAL A 40 3.78 -5.37 -11.47
C VAL A 40 3.72 -5.97 -10.07
N THR A 41 4.87 -6.39 -9.54
CA THR A 41 4.98 -6.82 -8.15
C THR A 41 4.87 -5.63 -7.19
N VAL A 42 4.51 -5.88 -5.93
CA VAL A 42 4.41 -4.84 -4.91
C VAL A 42 5.77 -4.16 -4.69
N ALA A 43 6.87 -4.92 -4.68
CA ALA A 43 8.21 -4.36 -4.56
C ALA A 43 8.58 -3.44 -5.74
N GLU A 44 8.22 -3.83 -6.97
CA GLU A 44 8.42 -2.97 -8.14
C GLU A 44 7.59 -1.69 -8.06
N ALA A 45 6.32 -1.79 -7.64
CA ALA A 45 5.44 -0.63 -7.46
C ALA A 45 6.00 0.36 -6.43
N ARG A 46 6.49 -0.13 -5.28
CA ARG A 46 7.15 0.70 -4.25
C ARG A 46 8.43 1.39 -4.75
N GLY A 47 9.10 0.80 -5.74
CA GLY A 47 10.31 1.38 -6.35
C GLY A 47 10.03 2.46 -7.41
N LEU A 48 8.76 2.73 -7.74
CA LEU A 48 8.39 3.78 -8.68
C LEU A 48 8.49 5.17 -8.04
N ALA A 49 8.61 6.19 -8.88
CA ALA A 49 8.55 7.57 -8.40
C ALA A 49 7.16 7.89 -7.82
N GLU A 50 7.12 8.72 -6.77
CA GLU A 50 5.86 9.24 -6.22
C GLU A 50 4.97 9.83 -7.32
N GLY A 51 3.67 9.59 -7.24
CA GLY A 51 2.70 10.00 -8.25
C GLY A 51 2.61 9.05 -9.45
N SER A 52 3.43 8.01 -9.55
CA SER A 52 3.29 6.98 -10.58
C SER A 52 2.02 6.16 -10.38
N VAL A 53 1.42 5.69 -11.47
CA VAL A 53 0.31 4.72 -11.43
C VAL A 53 0.90 3.31 -11.53
N ALA A 54 0.39 2.40 -10.70
CA ALA A 54 0.76 0.99 -10.74
C ALA A 54 -0.50 0.13 -10.57
N THR A 55 -0.48 -1.03 -11.23
CA THR A 55 -1.44 -2.11 -10.99
C THR A 55 -0.70 -3.27 -10.31
N VAL A 56 -1.17 -3.66 -9.13
CA VAL A 56 -0.59 -4.75 -8.33
C VAL A 56 -1.65 -5.79 -8.00
N GLU A 57 -1.21 -7.02 -7.77
CA GLU A 57 -2.04 -8.09 -7.22
C GLU A 57 -1.46 -8.59 -5.90
N GLY A 58 -2.33 -8.97 -4.97
CA GLY A 58 -1.89 -9.53 -3.70
C GLY A 58 -3.04 -10.09 -2.89
N VAL A 59 -2.74 -10.39 -1.63
CA VAL A 59 -3.67 -10.88 -0.61
C VAL A 59 -3.92 -9.77 0.40
N VAL A 60 -5.17 -9.60 0.79
CA VAL A 60 -5.58 -8.64 1.82
C VAL A 60 -5.08 -9.14 3.17
N THR A 61 -4.12 -8.41 3.76
CA THR A 61 -3.53 -8.75 5.06
C THR A 61 -4.15 -7.98 6.20
N VAL A 62 -4.78 -6.82 5.96
CA VAL A 62 -5.60 -6.03 6.89
C VAL A 62 -6.91 -5.69 6.18
N ALA A 63 -8.06 -5.82 6.85
CA ALA A 63 -9.36 -5.54 6.22
C ALA A 63 -9.62 -4.02 6.10
N PRO A 64 -10.40 -3.56 5.10
CA PRO A 64 -10.75 -2.16 4.94
C PRO A 64 -11.29 -1.51 6.21
N GLY A 65 -10.82 -0.30 6.49
CA GLY A 65 -11.31 0.53 7.60
C GLY A 65 -10.86 0.08 8.99
N THR A 66 -10.04 -0.98 9.11
CA THR A 66 -9.54 -1.46 10.42
C THR A 66 -8.72 -0.37 11.14
N PHE A 67 -8.03 0.48 10.39
CA PHE A 67 -7.16 1.54 10.91
C PHE A 67 -7.79 2.94 10.85
N ASN A 68 -9.07 3.04 10.46
CA ASN A 68 -9.76 4.31 10.22
C ASN A 68 -9.72 5.27 11.42
N SER A 69 -9.68 4.75 12.65
CA SER A 69 -9.68 5.57 13.86
C SER A 69 -8.53 6.57 13.91
N ALA A 70 -7.38 6.25 13.29
CA ALA A 70 -6.20 7.12 13.23
C ALA A 70 -5.86 7.58 11.81
N THR A 71 -6.11 6.76 10.78
CA THR A 71 -5.81 7.14 9.38
C THR A 71 -6.85 8.08 8.78
N GLY A 72 -8.09 8.05 9.28
CA GLY A 72 -9.21 8.79 8.72
C GLY A 72 -9.71 8.25 7.37
N ASP A 73 -9.12 7.18 6.84
CA ASP A 73 -9.44 6.58 5.55
C ASP A 73 -10.09 5.17 5.70
N GLN A 74 -10.58 4.60 4.61
CA GLN A 74 -11.19 3.28 4.57
C GLN A 74 -10.23 2.23 3.99
N GLY A 75 -8.93 2.49 4.11
CA GLY A 75 -7.88 1.70 3.47
C GLY A 75 -7.70 0.31 4.06
N PHE A 76 -6.86 -0.49 3.39
CA PHE A 76 -6.55 -1.88 3.72
C PHE A 76 -5.09 -2.18 3.37
N ALA A 77 -4.54 -3.30 3.84
CA ALA A 77 -3.18 -3.71 3.47
C ALA A 77 -3.20 -4.86 2.46
N LEU A 78 -2.30 -4.80 1.49
CA LEU A 78 -2.14 -5.78 0.41
C LEU A 78 -0.71 -6.31 0.42
N GLN A 79 -0.54 -7.62 0.29
CA GLN A 79 0.78 -8.24 0.23
C GLN A 79 0.88 -9.31 -0.85
N ASP A 80 1.99 -9.31 -1.59
CA ASP A 80 2.40 -10.38 -2.47
C ASP A 80 3.68 -11.08 -1.95
N THR A 81 4.33 -11.91 -2.76
CA THR A 81 5.56 -12.61 -2.36
C THR A 81 6.80 -11.72 -2.29
N THR A 82 6.72 -10.49 -2.78
CA THR A 82 7.83 -9.54 -2.92
C THR A 82 7.79 -8.41 -1.89
N GLY A 83 6.59 -8.02 -1.45
CA GLY A 83 6.41 -6.88 -0.55
C GLY A 83 4.97 -6.69 -0.14
N GLY A 84 4.74 -5.74 0.76
CA GLY A 84 3.42 -5.30 1.16
C GLY A 84 3.26 -3.79 1.02
N ILE A 85 2.02 -3.34 0.90
CA ILE A 85 1.67 -1.94 0.70
C ILE A 85 0.31 -1.65 1.32
N TYR A 86 0.16 -0.47 1.92
CA TYR A 86 -1.14 0.02 2.35
C TYR A 86 -1.86 0.67 1.16
N VAL A 87 -3.11 0.28 0.94
CA VAL A 87 -3.99 0.81 -0.09
C VAL A 87 -4.94 1.79 0.57
N SER A 88 -4.79 3.08 0.26
CA SER A 88 -5.66 4.12 0.81
C SER A 88 -6.92 4.27 -0.04
N LEU A 89 -8.07 4.29 0.63
CA LEU A 89 -9.40 4.40 0.03
C LEU A 89 -10.21 5.51 0.70
N PRO A 90 -10.88 6.40 -0.05
CA PRO A 90 -11.76 7.40 0.54
C PRO A 90 -13.09 6.79 1.04
N ASP A 91 -13.59 5.77 0.34
CA ASP A 91 -14.89 5.15 0.59
C ASP A 91 -14.75 3.70 1.07
N ALA A 92 -15.71 3.25 1.88
CA ALA A 92 -15.74 1.91 2.42
C ALA A 92 -15.85 0.86 1.30
N LEU A 93 -15.12 -0.24 1.45
CA LEU A 93 -15.13 -1.39 0.56
C LEU A 93 -15.38 -2.66 1.38
N ASP A 94 -16.31 -3.49 0.94
CA ASP A 94 -16.54 -4.80 1.56
C ASP A 94 -15.52 -5.81 1.02
N LEU A 95 -14.55 -6.16 1.86
CA LEU A 95 -13.44 -7.03 1.49
C LEU A 95 -12.93 -7.79 2.72
N ASP A 96 -12.96 -9.11 2.64
CA ASP A 96 -12.45 -9.96 3.72
C ASP A 96 -10.92 -10.04 3.71
N LEU A 97 -10.35 -10.32 4.89
CA LEU A 97 -9.00 -10.84 5.02
C LEU A 97 -8.81 -12.07 4.12
N ASP A 98 -7.56 -12.33 3.73
CA ASP A 98 -7.20 -13.50 2.91
C ASP A 98 -7.81 -13.49 1.49
N ARG A 99 -8.53 -12.44 1.10
CA ARG A 99 -9.03 -12.28 -0.27
C ARG A 99 -7.89 -11.87 -1.21
N ARG A 100 -7.87 -12.46 -2.41
CA ARG A 100 -7.01 -11.98 -3.50
C ARG A 100 -7.67 -10.82 -4.23
N VAL A 101 -6.92 -9.75 -4.46
CA VAL A 101 -7.38 -8.58 -5.20
C VAL A 101 -6.33 -8.09 -6.18
N ARG A 102 -6.80 -7.42 -7.23
CA ARG A 102 -6.03 -6.56 -8.12
C ARG A 102 -6.39 -5.12 -7.83
N VAL A 103 -5.40 -4.26 -7.68
CA VAL A 103 -5.57 -2.84 -7.35
C VAL A 103 -4.77 -2.01 -8.33
N THR A 104 -5.43 -1.08 -8.99
CA THR A 104 -4.77 -0.01 -9.75
C THR A 104 -4.84 1.27 -8.93
N GLY A 105 -3.71 1.94 -8.70
CA GLY A 105 -3.69 3.17 -7.91
C GLY A 105 -2.45 4.00 -8.14
N ARG A 106 -2.38 5.13 -7.45
CA ARG A 106 -1.27 6.09 -7.53
C ARG A 106 -0.40 6.00 -6.28
N LEU A 107 0.91 5.77 -6.47
CA LEU A 107 1.88 5.80 -5.38
C LEU A 107 1.91 7.19 -4.74
N GLY A 108 1.97 7.23 -3.42
CA GLY A 108 2.09 8.44 -2.61
C GLY A 108 2.64 8.13 -1.23
N GLN A 109 2.78 9.17 -0.42
CA GLN A 109 3.15 9.06 0.99
C GLN A 109 2.01 9.64 1.84
N THR A 110 1.60 8.95 2.90
CA THR A 110 0.67 9.47 3.91
C THR A 110 1.29 9.28 5.28
N ALA A 111 1.50 10.37 6.02
CA ALA A 111 2.26 10.35 7.27
C ALA A 111 3.59 9.59 7.13
N GLU A 112 4.32 9.86 6.04
CA GLU A 112 5.58 9.19 5.65
C GLU A 112 5.48 7.71 5.27
N GLN A 113 4.32 7.05 5.43
CA GLN A 113 4.10 5.68 4.95
C GLN A 113 3.90 5.62 3.44
N THR A 114 4.51 4.64 2.76
CA THR A 114 4.22 4.38 1.34
C THR A 114 2.82 3.78 1.15
N VAL A 115 2.01 4.48 0.36
CA VAL A 115 0.62 4.10 0.08
C VAL A 115 0.32 4.03 -1.42
N LEU A 116 -0.64 3.17 -1.77
CA LEU A 116 -1.28 3.15 -3.08
C LEU A 116 -2.66 3.80 -2.95
N ASN A 117 -2.79 5.05 -3.41
CA ASN A 117 -4.05 5.79 -3.37
C ASN A 117 -4.98 5.33 -4.50
N THR A 118 -6.20 4.94 -4.18
CA THR A 118 -7.15 4.44 -5.19
C THR A 118 -8.61 4.69 -4.80
N GLU A 119 -9.52 4.26 -5.65
CA GLU A 119 -10.97 4.29 -5.47
C GLU A 119 -11.50 2.86 -5.41
N ALA A 120 -12.64 2.63 -4.75
CA ALA A 120 -13.25 1.31 -4.63
C ALA A 120 -13.49 0.63 -5.99
N ALA A 121 -13.81 1.41 -7.04
CA ALA A 121 -14.03 0.91 -8.39
C ALA A 121 -12.76 0.35 -9.08
N SER A 122 -11.58 0.69 -8.57
CA SER A 122 -10.28 0.23 -9.07
C SER A 122 -9.72 -0.96 -8.30
N VAL A 123 -10.52 -1.54 -7.40
CA VAL A 123 -10.21 -2.76 -6.67
C VAL A 123 -11.08 -3.90 -7.21
N ALA A 124 -10.45 -4.88 -7.84
CA ALA A 124 -11.13 -6.06 -8.38
C ALA A 124 -10.77 -7.30 -7.56
N THR A 125 -11.77 -8.03 -7.07
CA THR A 125 -11.52 -9.33 -6.42
C THR A 125 -11.17 -10.41 -7.45
N LEU A 126 -10.21 -11.27 -7.14
CA LEU A 126 -9.72 -12.34 -8.01
C LEU A 126 -10.13 -13.70 -7.46
N ASP A 127 -10.40 -14.70 -8.29
CA ASP A 127 -10.79 -16.03 -7.79
C ASP A 127 -9.72 -16.68 -6.89
N GLY A 128 -10.20 -17.45 -5.92
CA GLY A 128 -9.37 -18.16 -4.94
C GLY A 128 -9.10 -17.38 -3.65
N ALA A 129 -8.95 -18.11 -2.54
CA ALA A 129 -8.43 -17.55 -1.30
C ALA A 129 -6.90 -17.45 -1.38
N GLY A 130 -6.35 -16.35 -0.90
CA GLY A 130 -4.94 -16.22 -0.56
C GLY A 130 -4.76 -16.51 0.93
N SER A 131 -3.53 -16.78 1.36
CA SER A 131 -3.19 -16.64 2.77
C SER A 131 -1.74 -16.24 2.87
N VAL A 132 -1.48 -15.29 3.76
CA VAL A 132 -0.13 -14.78 4.03
C VAL A 132 0.18 -15.12 5.48
N ALA A 133 1.19 -15.96 5.69
CA ALA A 133 1.74 -16.17 7.02
C ALA A 133 2.54 -14.92 7.43
N PRO A 134 2.42 -14.47 8.70
CA PRO A 134 3.24 -13.37 9.17
C PRO A 134 4.72 -13.75 9.13
N ARG A 135 5.57 -12.76 8.83
CA ARG A 135 7.01 -12.91 8.95
C ARG A 135 7.44 -12.65 10.38
N ASP A 136 8.13 -13.61 10.99
CA ASP A 136 8.76 -13.43 12.29
C ASP A 136 9.94 -12.46 12.15
N VAL A 137 9.94 -11.39 12.95
CA VAL A 137 11.00 -10.38 13.01
C VAL A 137 11.28 -10.01 14.46
N THR A 138 12.50 -9.54 14.76
CA THR A 138 12.81 -8.98 16.08
C THR A 138 12.19 -7.59 16.24
N THR A 139 12.01 -7.12 17.48
CA THR A 139 11.41 -5.80 17.71
C THR A 139 12.24 -4.67 17.08
N GLY A 140 13.57 -4.74 17.16
CA GLY A 140 14.48 -3.78 16.53
C GLY A 140 14.65 -3.89 15.01
N GLU A 141 14.06 -4.92 14.36
CA GLU A 141 14.03 -5.02 12.90
C GLU A 141 12.87 -4.24 12.27
N VAL A 142 11.89 -3.78 13.06
CA VAL A 142 10.75 -3.02 12.57
C VAL A 142 11.19 -1.64 12.08
N GLY A 143 11.05 -1.43 10.77
CA GLY A 143 11.54 -0.25 10.07
C GLY A 143 11.25 -0.31 8.56
N GLU A 144 11.79 0.64 7.80
CA GLU A 144 11.54 0.85 6.36
C GLU A 144 11.57 -0.44 5.52
N THR A 145 12.57 -1.31 5.76
CA THR A 145 12.77 -2.50 4.93
C THR A 145 11.66 -3.55 5.03
N ILE A 146 10.81 -3.45 6.06
CA ILE A 146 9.67 -4.35 6.25
C ILE A 146 8.32 -3.60 6.24
N GLU A 147 8.32 -2.28 5.98
CA GLU A 147 7.10 -1.49 5.90
C GLU A 147 6.10 -2.09 4.89
N GLY A 148 4.83 -2.15 5.30
CA GLY A 148 3.73 -2.73 4.54
C GLY A 148 3.58 -4.24 4.68
N LEU A 149 4.54 -4.95 5.29
CA LEU A 149 4.45 -6.40 5.49
C LEU A 149 3.60 -6.78 6.70
N LEU A 150 2.95 -7.93 6.61
CA LEU A 150 2.42 -8.65 7.75
C LEU A 150 3.56 -9.31 8.53
N VAL A 151 3.75 -8.87 9.76
CA VAL A 151 4.84 -9.32 10.64
C VAL A 151 4.31 -9.87 11.95
N ARG A 152 5.18 -10.61 12.64
CA ARG A 152 4.96 -11.06 14.01
C ARG A 152 6.19 -10.75 14.85
N VAL A 153 5.96 -10.02 15.93
CA VAL A 153 6.97 -9.60 16.90
C VAL A 153 6.63 -10.19 18.26
N ARG A 154 7.65 -10.43 19.07
CA ARG A 154 7.49 -10.93 20.44
C ARG A 154 8.44 -10.16 21.34
N GLY A 155 7.95 -9.60 22.44
CA GLY A 155 8.77 -8.83 23.38
C GLY A 155 8.09 -8.66 24.73
N SER A 156 8.82 -8.14 25.70
CA SER A 156 8.28 -7.73 26.99
C SER A 156 7.70 -6.32 26.87
N VAL A 157 6.52 -6.08 27.44
CA VAL A 157 5.95 -4.73 27.54
C VAL A 157 6.85 -3.85 28.41
N THR A 158 7.31 -2.72 27.88
CA THR A 158 8.34 -1.88 28.51
C THR A 158 7.77 -0.68 29.26
N LYS A 159 6.54 -0.25 28.92
CA LYS A 159 5.87 0.93 29.49
C LYS A 159 4.41 0.63 29.80
N ALA A 160 3.80 1.46 30.65
CA ALA A 160 2.35 1.42 30.81
C ALA A 160 1.67 1.78 29.48
N VAL A 161 0.53 1.13 29.18
CA VAL A 161 -0.28 1.42 27.99
C VAL A 161 -0.68 2.90 27.99
N VAL A 162 -0.52 3.56 26.85
CA VAL A 162 -0.92 4.95 26.64
C VAL A 162 -2.30 4.96 26.00
N ASP A 163 -3.23 5.71 26.59
CA ASP A 163 -4.58 5.92 26.07
C ASP A 163 -4.60 7.19 25.20
N GLU A 164 -4.85 7.01 23.90
CA GLU A 164 -4.94 8.08 22.90
C GLU A 164 -6.34 8.14 22.27
N GLN A 165 -7.38 7.72 23.00
CA GLN A 165 -8.73 7.77 22.47
C GLN A 165 -9.13 9.21 22.05
N PRO A 166 -9.81 9.38 20.90
CA PRO A 166 -10.51 8.34 20.15
C PRO A 166 -9.67 7.56 19.11
N TYR A 167 -8.37 7.84 18.97
CA TYR A 167 -7.55 7.28 17.89
C TYR A 167 -7.11 5.85 18.14
N GLY A 168 -6.62 5.55 19.35
CA GLY A 168 -6.08 4.25 19.67
C GLY A 168 -5.36 4.19 21.01
N PHE A 169 -4.43 3.25 21.10
CA PHE A 169 -3.56 3.05 22.26
C PHE A 169 -2.16 2.68 21.82
N GLU A 170 -1.16 3.13 22.57
CA GLU A 170 0.24 2.74 22.34
C GLU A 170 0.66 1.68 23.37
N VAL A 171 1.26 0.60 22.86
CA VAL A 171 1.92 -0.43 23.67
C VAL A 171 3.35 -0.56 23.18
N TYR A 172 4.33 -0.44 24.07
CA TYR A 172 5.74 -0.59 23.70
C TYR A 172 6.26 -1.95 24.14
N ILE A 173 6.93 -2.67 23.24
CA ILE A 173 7.55 -3.97 23.53
C ILE A 173 9.01 -4.02 23.07
N ASP A 174 9.82 -4.82 23.76
CA ASP A 174 11.23 -5.04 23.41
C ASP A 174 11.65 -6.50 23.68
N ASP A 175 12.37 -7.10 22.74
CA ASP A 175 13.00 -8.42 22.87
C ASP A 175 14.50 -8.36 23.21
N GLY A 176 15.03 -7.14 23.38
CA GLY A 176 16.43 -6.83 23.60
C GLY A 176 17.17 -6.37 22.34
N SER A 177 16.54 -6.41 21.17
CA SER A 177 17.09 -5.88 19.91
C SER A 177 16.73 -4.41 19.66
N GLY A 178 15.75 -3.86 20.38
CA GLY A 178 15.27 -2.50 20.24
C GLY A 178 13.76 -2.42 20.49
N GLU A 179 13.31 -1.34 21.15
CA GLU A 179 11.90 -1.14 21.46
C GLU A 179 11.10 -0.80 20.20
N VAL A 180 9.91 -1.38 20.06
CA VAL A 180 8.95 -1.06 18.98
C VAL A 180 7.59 -0.70 19.56
N GLN A 181 6.91 0.22 18.88
CA GLN A 181 5.51 0.56 19.14
C GLN A 181 4.57 -0.47 18.52
N VAL A 182 3.59 -0.92 19.29
CA VAL A 182 2.39 -1.60 18.83
C VAL A 182 1.24 -0.62 18.97
N TYR A 183 0.67 -0.19 17.84
CA TYR A 183 -0.42 0.78 17.83
C TYR A 183 -1.76 0.07 17.66
N VAL A 184 -2.63 0.21 18.66
CA VAL A 184 -3.90 -0.49 18.74
C VAL A 184 -5.04 0.45 18.33
N HIS A 185 -5.52 0.29 17.10
CA HIS A 185 -6.64 1.06 16.56
C HIS A 185 -7.98 0.72 17.23
N ILE A 186 -8.93 1.65 17.09
CA ILE A 186 -10.33 1.51 17.54
C ILE A 186 -11.20 1.07 16.37
N VAL A 187 -11.86 -0.08 16.51
CA VAL A 187 -12.85 -0.61 15.58
C VAL A 187 -14.20 -0.69 16.30
N GLU A 188 -15.23 -0.06 15.73
CA GLU A 188 -16.58 -0.01 16.31
C GLU A 188 -16.61 0.47 17.78
N GLY A 189 -15.71 1.41 18.11
CA GLY A 189 -15.61 1.99 19.45
C GLY A 189 -14.86 1.13 20.47
N GLN A 190 -14.22 0.02 20.07
CA GLN A 190 -13.43 -0.85 20.92
C GLN A 190 -12.01 -1.03 20.36
N PRO A 191 -10.99 -1.25 21.19
CA PRO A 191 -9.66 -1.59 20.70
C PRO A 191 -9.69 -2.93 19.93
N VAL A 192 -8.92 -3.03 18.86
CA VAL A 192 -8.87 -4.22 17.99
C VAL A 192 -8.36 -5.47 18.70
N ILE A 193 -7.56 -5.31 19.75
CA ILE A 193 -7.09 -6.38 20.65
C ILE A 193 -7.41 -6.05 22.11
N ASP A 194 -7.54 -7.08 22.96
CA ASP A 194 -7.79 -6.91 24.39
C ASP A 194 -6.51 -6.47 25.11
N MET A 195 -6.54 -5.27 25.71
CA MET A 195 -5.40 -4.70 26.43
C MET A 195 -5.52 -4.83 27.95
N ALA A 196 -6.63 -5.37 28.46
CA ALA A 196 -6.92 -5.34 29.90
C ALA A 196 -5.88 -6.10 30.75
N SER A 197 -5.19 -7.07 30.15
CA SER A 197 -4.13 -7.86 30.78
C SER A 197 -2.71 -7.38 30.50
N LEU A 198 -2.52 -6.31 29.73
CA LEU A 198 -1.18 -5.82 29.37
C LEU A 198 -0.59 -5.02 30.53
N ALA A 199 0.52 -5.52 31.07
CA ALA A 199 1.28 -4.88 32.14
C ALA A 199 2.77 -4.87 31.80
N VAL A 200 3.52 -3.93 32.37
CA VAL A 200 4.98 -3.91 32.25
C VAL A 200 5.57 -5.26 32.65
N ASP A 201 6.62 -5.68 31.93
CA ASP A 201 7.29 -6.98 32.01
C ASP A 201 6.49 -8.19 31.51
N GLN A 202 5.22 -8.01 31.10
CA GLN A 202 4.45 -9.08 30.46
C GLN A 202 5.03 -9.37 29.07
N VAL A 203 5.32 -10.63 28.79
CA VAL A 203 5.74 -11.06 27.45
C VAL A 203 4.50 -11.27 26.60
N ILE A 204 4.49 -10.65 25.43
CA ILE A 204 3.43 -10.80 24.43
C ILE A 204 4.01 -11.10 23.05
N GLU A 205 3.21 -11.73 22.21
CA GLU A 205 3.43 -11.87 20.77
C GLU A 205 2.30 -11.14 20.04
N VAL A 206 2.66 -10.30 19.07
CA VAL A 206 1.73 -9.46 18.31
C VAL A 206 1.94 -9.69 16.82
N THR A 207 0.86 -9.98 16.11
CA THR A 207 0.82 -10.03 14.64
C THR A 207 0.19 -8.76 14.11
N GLY A 208 0.78 -8.12 13.10
CA GLY A 208 0.23 -6.86 12.59
C GLY A 208 0.89 -6.38 11.31
N LEU A 209 0.35 -5.29 10.76
CA LEU A 209 1.00 -4.56 9.70
C LEU A 209 2.23 -3.84 10.27
N ALA A 210 3.40 -4.01 9.67
CA ALA A 210 4.52 -3.09 9.88
C ALA A 210 4.17 -1.76 9.18
N ALA A 211 3.73 -0.78 9.96
CA ALA A 211 3.26 0.52 9.49
C ALA A 211 4.28 1.61 9.84
N GLN A 212 4.06 2.80 9.27
CA GLN A 212 4.80 4.01 9.60
C GLN A 212 3.83 5.15 9.88
N TYR A 213 4.11 5.91 10.94
CA TYR A 213 3.46 7.17 11.23
C TYR A 213 4.53 8.21 11.56
N GLU A 214 4.74 9.15 10.63
CA GLU A 214 5.84 10.10 10.66
C GLU A 214 7.18 9.35 10.88
N GLU A 215 7.97 9.74 11.88
CA GLU A 215 9.27 9.13 12.16
C GLU A 215 9.17 7.76 12.89
N THR A 216 7.95 7.30 13.22
CA THR A 216 7.72 6.10 14.03
C THR A 216 7.31 4.91 13.16
N TYR A 217 8.07 3.82 13.24
CA TYR A 217 7.63 2.53 12.73
C TYR A 217 6.93 1.73 13.83
N GLU A 218 5.83 1.10 13.47
CA GLU A 218 4.95 0.43 14.42
C GLU A 218 4.39 -0.88 13.87
N VAL A 219 3.88 -1.73 14.76
CA VAL A 219 3.13 -2.93 14.40
C VAL A 219 1.66 -2.73 14.77
N ALA A 220 0.79 -2.63 13.77
CA ALA A 220 -0.65 -2.41 13.95
C ALA A 220 -1.43 -3.74 13.88
N PRO A 221 -2.00 -4.25 15.00
CA PRO A 221 -2.78 -5.48 15.01
C PRO A 221 -4.08 -5.34 14.23
N ARG A 222 -4.59 -6.44 13.69
CA ARG A 222 -5.64 -6.41 12.66
C ARG A 222 -6.96 -6.99 13.14
N ARG A 223 -6.90 -7.83 14.18
CA ARG A 223 -8.04 -8.49 14.79
C ARG A 223 -7.69 -8.98 16.20
N ALA A 224 -8.70 -9.33 16.99
CA ALA A 224 -8.53 -9.82 18.36
C ALA A 224 -7.54 -10.99 18.50
N GLY A 225 -7.51 -11.90 17.51
CA GLY A 225 -6.62 -13.06 17.51
C GLY A 225 -5.15 -12.77 17.20
N ASP A 226 -4.78 -11.52 16.96
CA ASP A 226 -3.39 -11.13 16.67
C ASP A 226 -2.55 -10.87 17.94
N LEU A 227 -3.16 -10.89 19.14
CA LEU A 227 -2.46 -10.83 20.42
C LEU A 227 -2.39 -12.21 21.09
N VAL A 228 -1.18 -12.61 21.51
CA VAL A 228 -0.97 -13.77 22.38
C VAL A 228 -0.18 -13.34 23.62
N VAL A 229 -0.79 -13.45 24.79
CA VAL A 229 -0.15 -13.24 26.08
C VAL A 229 0.52 -14.55 26.53
N GLN A 230 1.79 -14.48 26.96
CA GLN A 230 2.61 -15.63 27.36
C GLN A 230 2.62 -15.88 28.87
#